data_AF-A0A9X2E0E8-F1
#
_entry.id   AF-A0A9X2E0E8-F1
#
_cell.length_a   1.000
_cell.length_b   1.000
_cell.length_c   1.000
_cell.angle_alpha   90.00
_cell.angle_beta   90.00
_cell.angle_gamma   90.00
#
_symmetry.space_group_name_H-M   'P 1'
#
loop_
_entity.id
_entity.type
_entity.pdbx_description
1 polymer ?
#
loop_
_entity_poly.entity_id
_entity_poly.type
_entity_poly.pdbx_seq_one_letter_code
_entity_poly.pdbx_strand_id
1 'polypeptide(L)'
;VERTARSAAAAFAEHAPRDVTGLAAERNVFRRLASGSPVLVRLAEGEPVGSLLQVVAAAASSGGAVAVSSAAALPPQVAAAVAEAAEVLAVEDDAAWTARVRSHGAGRVRLLGAPASSVTAVTGGRPDLAVYAGAVTESGRLELLPFVREQAVSITAHRFGTPDHLTDALL
;
A
#
# COMPACT_ATOMS: atom_id res chain seq x y z
N VAL A 1 -6.69 -12.86 -9.52
CA VAL A 1 -7.19 -12.07 -8.36
C VAL A 1 -7.16 -12.89 -7.07
N GLU A 2 -7.88 -14.01 -6.97
CA GLU A 2 -7.93 -14.82 -5.73
C GLU A 2 -6.54 -15.26 -5.22
N ARG A 3 -5.66 -15.72 -6.13
CA ARG A 3 -4.29 -16.09 -5.78
C ARG A 3 -3.50 -14.92 -5.17
N THR A 4 -3.59 -13.74 -5.78
CA THR A 4 -2.99 -12.50 -5.27
C THR A 4 -3.54 -12.14 -3.89
N ALA A 5 -4.87 -12.16 -3.72
CA ALA A 5 -5.52 -11.84 -2.44
C ALA A 5 -5.02 -12.75 -1.31
N ARG A 6 -4.97 -14.07 -1.57
CA ARG A 6 -4.48 -15.07 -0.62
C ARG A 6 -2.99 -14.89 -0.31
N SER A 7 -2.17 -14.64 -1.33
CA SER A 7 -0.73 -14.40 -1.15
C SER A 7 -0.47 -13.11 -0.35
N ALA A 8 -1.22 -12.04 -0.63
CA ALA A 8 -1.16 -10.78 0.10
C ALA A 8 -1.60 -10.96 1.56
N ALA A 9 -2.75 -11.61 1.81
CA ALA A 9 -3.21 -11.86 3.17
C ALA A 9 -2.17 -12.66 3.99
N ALA A 10 -1.57 -13.69 3.39
CA ALA A 10 -0.51 -14.46 4.04
C ALA A 10 0.76 -13.61 4.31
N ALA A 11 1.20 -12.83 3.32
CA ALA A 11 2.39 -11.98 3.46
C ALA A 11 2.19 -10.83 4.47
N PHE A 12 0.96 -10.33 4.62
CA PHE A 12 0.62 -9.34 5.64
C PHE A 12 0.63 -9.97 7.03
N ALA A 13 0.00 -11.14 7.19
CA ALA A 13 -0.06 -11.87 8.45
C ALA A 13 1.32 -12.33 8.95
N GLU A 14 2.24 -12.67 8.05
CA GLU A 14 3.62 -13.04 8.41
C GLU A 14 4.37 -11.92 9.15
N HIS A 15 3.96 -10.66 8.98
CA HIS A 15 4.56 -9.51 9.67
C HIS A 15 3.58 -8.86 10.64
N ALA A 16 2.72 -9.69 11.22
CA ALA A 16 2.06 -9.38 12.49
C ALA A 16 3.11 -8.97 13.54
N PRO A 17 2.73 -8.13 14.52
CA PRO A 17 3.65 -7.64 15.54
C PRO A 17 4.45 -8.76 16.18
N ARG A 18 5.78 -8.70 16.06
CA ARG A 18 6.67 -9.71 16.62
C ARG A 18 7.97 -9.11 17.13
N ASP A 19 8.38 -9.54 18.32
CA ASP A 19 9.73 -9.37 18.84
C ASP A 19 10.52 -10.65 18.55
N VAL A 20 11.53 -10.55 17.70
CA VAL A 20 12.41 -11.67 17.33
C VAL A 20 13.70 -11.67 18.12
N THR A 21 14.00 -10.58 18.84
CA THR A 21 15.24 -10.43 19.61
C THR A 21 15.08 -11.03 21.01
N GLY A 22 13.91 -10.84 21.65
CA GLY A 22 13.57 -11.46 22.93
C GLY A 22 14.47 -11.03 24.09
N LEU A 23 14.85 -9.74 24.14
CA LEU A 23 15.67 -9.22 25.25
C LEU A 23 14.83 -9.11 26.53
N ALA A 24 15.45 -9.38 27.68
CA ALA A 24 14.78 -9.24 28.98
C ALA A 24 14.56 -7.76 29.37
N ALA A 25 15.44 -6.87 28.91
CA ALA A 25 15.47 -5.46 29.29
C ALA A 25 14.66 -4.54 28.36
N GLU A 26 14.32 -5.01 27.15
CA GLU A 26 13.68 -4.21 26.11
C GLU A 26 12.86 -5.08 25.17
N ARG A 27 11.67 -4.62 24.81
CA ARG A 27 10.81 -5.23 23.81
C ARG A 27 11.02 -4.51 22.49
N ASN A 28 11.41 -5.25 21.46
CA ASN A 28 11.73 -4.72 20.13
C ASN A 28 10.80 -5.32 19.09
N VAL A 29 9.61 -4.73 18.96
CA VAL A 29 8.57 -5.23 18.08
C VAL A 29 8.70 -4.62 16.69
N PHE A 30 8.80 -5.48 15.69
CA PHE A 30 8.59 -5.10 14.30
C PHE A 30 7.18 -5.47 13.87
N ARG A 31 6.51 -4.57 13.15
CA ARG A 31 5.18 -4.81 12.57
C ARG A 31 5.00 -4.08 11.24
N ARG A 32 4.06 -4.58 10.42
CA ARG A 32 3.51 -3.83 9.29
C ARG A 32 2.13 -3.27 9.63
N LEU A 33 1.91 -2.01 9.28
CA LEU A 33 0.62 -1.34 9.34
C LEU A 33 0.19 -0.96 7.93
N ALA A 34 -1.11 -0.76 7.74
CA ALA A 34 -1.61 -0.09 6.54
C ALA A 34 -0.93 1.29 6.34
N SER A 35 -0.79 1.70 5.08
CA SER A 35 -0.38 3.06 4.73
C SER A 35 -1.30 4.07 5.43
N GLY A 36 -0.71 5.11 6.03
CA GLY A 36 -1.46 6.13 6.78
C GLY A 36 -2.22 7.11 5.89
N SER A 37 -2.00 7.08 4.58
CA SER A 37 -2.70 7.90 3.59
C SER A 37 -3.12 7.03 2.39
N PRO A 38 -4.20 7.40 1.68
CA PRO A 38 -4.64 6.68 0.50
C PRO A 38 -3.53 6.60 -0.56
N VAL A 39 -3.29 5.41 -1.08
CA VAL A 39 -2.37 5.19 -2.21
C VAL A 39 -3.11 5.50 -3.50
N LEU A 40 -2.53 6.37 -4.34
CA LEU A 40 -3.12 6.70 -5.63
C LEU A 40 -2.78 5.61 -6.65
N VAL A 41 -3.77 4.89 -7.17
CA VAL A 41 -3.61 3.80 -8.13
C VAL A 41 -4.06 4.26 -9.52
N ARG A 42 -3.20 4.14 -10.53
CA ARG A 42 -3.56 4.47 -11.92
C ARG A 42 -3.52 3.24 -12.81
N LEU A 43 -4.66 2.89 -13.38
CA LEU A 43 -4.74 1.99 -14.53
C LEU A 43 -4.55 2.83 -15.80
N ALA A 44 -3.37 2.76 -16.42
CA ALA A 44 -3.09 3.47 -17.67
C ALA A 44 -3.82 2.84 -18.86
N GLU A 45 -3.86 3.56 -19.97
CA GLU A 45 -4.45 3.06 -21.21
C GLU A 45 -3.73 1.80 -21.70
N GLY A 46 -4.50 0.81 -22.17
CA GLY A 46 -3.98 -0.46 -22.68
C GLY A 46 -3.59 -1.48 -21.61
N GLU A 47 -3.50 -1.11 -20.33
CA GLU A 47 -3.22 -2.06 -19.25
C GLU A 47 -4.47 -2.92 -18.95
N PRO A 48 -4.32 -4.25 -18.78
CA PRO A 48 -5.44 -5.13 -18.48
C PRO A 48 -6.14 -4.76 -17.15
N VAL A 49 -7.47 -4.73 -17.17
CA VAL A 49 -8.29 -4.52 -15.95
C VAL A 49 -8.00 -5.56 -14.86
N GLY A 50 -7.56 -6.76 -15.23
CA GLY A 50 -7.12 -7.78 -14.28
C GLY A 50 -5.95 -7.33 -13.38
N SER A 51 -5.05 -6.51 -13.91
CA SER A 51 -3.95 -5.90 -13.16
C SER A 51 -4.49 -4.99 -12.05
N LEU A 52 -5.48 -4.16 -12.35
CA LEU A 52 -6.14 -3.31 -11.36
C LEU A 52 -6.78 -4.15 -10.24
N LEU A 53 -7.52 -5.20 -10.60
CA LEU A 53 -8.17 -6.06 -9.61
C LEU A 53 -7.17 -6.79 -8.69
N GLN A 54 -6.02 -7.20 -9.21
CA GLN A 54 -4.95 -7.79 -8.40
C GLN A 54 -4.40 -6.78 -7.37
N VAL A 55 -4.17 -5.54 -7.81
CA VAL A 55 -3.62 -4.48 -6.97
C VAL A 55 -4.61 -4.02 -5.91
N VAL A 56 -5.88 -3.83 -6.27
CA VAL A 56 -6.96 -3.48 -5.33
C VAL A 56 -7.15 -4.61 -4.31
N ALA A 57 -7.09 -5.88 -4.73
CA ALA A 57 -7.14 -7.00 -3.81
C ALA A 57 -5.96 -7.03 -2.83
N ALA A 58 -4.74 -6.71 -3.29
CA ALA A 58 -3.58 -6.61 -2.41
C ALA A 58 -3.74 -5.48 -1.37
N ALA A 59 -4.21 -4.31 -1.79
CA ALA A 59 -4.50 -3.20 -0.90
C ALA A 59 -5.53 -3.58 0.18
N ALA A 60 -6.65 -4.18 -0.23
CA ALA A 60 -7.71 -4.65 0.65
C ALA A 60 -7.19 -5.66 1.69
N SER A 61 -6.30 -6.58 1.31
CA SER A 61 -5.69 -7.55 2.24
C SER A 61 -4.88 -6.92 3.38
N SER A 62 -4.46 -5.66 3.24
CA SER A 62 -3.74 -4.91 4.28
C SER A 62 -4.60 -3.87 5.00
N GLY A 63 -5.86 -3.68 4.58
CA GLY A 63 -6.68 -2.56 5.01
C GLY A 63 -6.17 -1.19 4.52
N GLY A 64 -5.32 -1.17 3.49
CA GLY A 64 -4.76 0.06 2.93
C GLY A 64 -5.80 0.80 2.09
N ALA A 65 -6.02 2.08 2.40
CA ALA A 65 -6.87 2.96 1.62
C ALA A 65 -6.28 3.20 0.22
N VAL A 66 -7.15 3.23 -0.79
CA VAL A 66 -6.76 3.51 -2.18
C VAL A 66 -7.72 4.47 -2.86
N ALA A 67 -7.16 5.33 -3.70
CA ALA A 67 -7.91 6.14 -4.65
C ALA A 67 -7.54 5.68 -6.07
N VAL A 68 -8.52 5.22 -6.83
CA VAL A 68 -8.31 4.62 -8.16
C VAL A 68 -8.64 5.63 -9.25
N SER A 69 -7.72 5.75 -10.19
CA SER A 69 -7.86 6.46 -11.47
C SER A 69 -7.73 5.45 -12.61
N SER A 70 -8.64 5.48 -13.57
CA SER A 70 -8.55 4.66 -14.79
C SER A 70 -8.56 5.55 -16.03
N ALA A 71 -7.72 5.22 -17.02
CA ALA A 71 -7.68 5.93 -18.30
C ALA A 71 -8.96 5.74 -19.13
N ALA A 72 -9.73 4.68 -18.87
CA ALA A 72 -10.93 4.34 -19.60
C ALA A 72 -12.04 3.87 -18.65
N ALA A 73 -13.28 3.83 -19.16
CA ALA A 73 -14.38 3.27 -18.41
C ALA A 73 -14.13 1.78 -18.10
N LEU A 74 -14.26 1.40 -16.83
CA LEU A 74 -14.18 0.00 -16.42
C LEU A 74 -15.47 -0.74 -16.79
N PRO A 75 -15.41 -2.05 -17.09
CA PRO A 75 -16.62 -2.87 -17.20
C PRO A 75 -17.50 -2.73 -15.94
N PRO A 76 -18.84 -2.68 -16.06
CA PRO A 76 -19.72 -2.33 -14.94
C PRO A 76 -19.49 -3.15 -13.66
N GLN A 77 -19.26 -4.46 -13.79
CA GLN A 77 -19.01 -5.36 -12.66
C GLN A 77 -17.67 -5.06 -11.98
N VAL A 78 -16.66 -4.67 -12.76
CA VAL A 78 -15.35 -4.27 -12.23
C VAL A 78 -15.47 -2.92 -11.55
N ALA A 79 -16.15 -1.95 -12.17
CA ALA A 79 -16.37 -0.64 -11.59
C ALA A 79 -17.06 -0.74 -10.22
N ALA A 80 -18.10 -1.57 -10.11
CA ALA A 80 -18.79 -1.83 -8.85
C ALA A 80 -17.86 -2.43 -7.79
N ALA A 81 -17.12 -3.50 -8.14
CA ALA A 81 -16.20 -4.14 -7.20
C ALA A 81 -15.06 -3.21 -6.73
N VAL A 82 -14.55 -2.37 -7.63
CA VAL A 82 -13.51 -1.38 -7.27
C VAL A 82 -14.10 -0.27 -6.41
N ALA A 83 -15.31 0.21 -6.69
CA ALA A 83 -15.98 1.22 -5.88
C ALA A 83 -16.32 0.74 -4.45
N GLU A 84 -16.51 -0.57 -4.25
CA GLU A 84 -16.67 -1.16 -2.91
C GLU A 84 -15.36 -1.20 -2.12
N ALA A 85 -14.22 -1.33 -2.80
CA ALA A 85 -12.91 -1.53 -2.17
C ALA A 85 -12.04 -0.25 -2.11
N ALA A 86 -12.33 0.75 -2.94
CA ALA A 86 -11.59 2.01 -3.03
C ALA A 86 -12.40 3.17 -2.46
N GLU A 87 -11.73 4.15 -1.86
CA GLU A 87 -12.39 5.38 -1.38
C GLU A 87 -12.90 6.25 -2.54
N VAL A 88 -12.19 6.19 -3.67
CA VAL A 88 -12.50 6.93 -4.89
C VAL A 88 -12.25 6.04 -6.09
N LEU A 89 -13.16 6.08 -7.05
CA LEU A 89 -12.96 5.57 -8.40
C LEU A 89 -13.28 6.70 -9.39
N ALA A 90 -12.30 7.09 -10.20
CA ALA A 90 -12.45 8.10 -11.23
C ALA A 90 -11.99 7.57 -12.59
N VAL A 91 -12.72 7.92 -13.65
CA VAL A 91 -12.24 7.79 -15.04
C VAL A 91 -11.64 9.13 -15.42
N GLU A 92 -10.37 9.13 -15.76
CA GLU A 92 -9.59 10.35 -15.99
C GLU A 92 -8.75 10.19 -17.24
N ASP A 93 -8.81 11.18 -18.12
CA ASP A 93 -7.82 11.31 -19.19
C ASP A 93 -6.44 11.69 -18.61
N ASP A 94 -5.44 11.79 -19.48
CA ASP A 94 -4.08 12.08 -19.05
C ASP A 94 -3.92 13.49 -18.47
N ALA A 95 -4.73 14.46 -18.91
CA ALA A 95 -4.67 15.82 -18.39
C ALA A 95 -5.21 15.89 -16.95
N ALA A 96 -6.35 15.24 -16.70
CA ALA A 96 -6.95 15.11 -15.38
C ALA A 96 -6.07 14.29 -14.44
N TRP A 97 -5.51 13.16 -14.91
CA TRP A 97 -4.56 12.36 -14.15
C TRP A 97 -3.34 13.19 -13.74
N THR A 98 -2.76 13.93 -14.68
CA THR A 98 -1.61 14.82 -14.45
C THR A 98 -1.95 15.87 -13.38
N ALA A 99 -3.11 16.50 -13.46
CA ALA A 99 -3.55 17.49 -12.47
C ALA A 99 -3.71 16.85 -11.07
N ARG A 100 -4.29 15.66 -10.99
CA ARG A 100 -4.44 14.90 -9.74
C ARG A 100 -3.10 14.54 -9.11
N VAL A 101 -2.14 14.07 -9.91
CA VAL A 101 -0.80 13.74 -9.42
C VAL A 101 -0.10 14.98 -8.85
N ARG A 102 -0.24 16.14 -9.49
CA ARG A 102 0.34 17.40 -8.98
C ARG A 102 -0.28 17.80 -7.64
N SER A 103 -1.60 17.64 -7.48
CA SER A 103 -2.30 18.01 -6.25
C SER A 103 -2.16 16.98 -5.13
N HIS A 104 -1.81 15.73 -5.44
CA HIS A 104 -1.65 14.66 -4.44
C HIS A 104 -0.56 14.97 -3.39
N GLY A 105 0.53 15.62 -3.80
CA GLY A 105 1.60 16.01 -2.87
C GLY A 105 2.47 14.84 -2.43
N ALA A 106 2.79 14.77 -1.14
CA ALA A 106 3.57 13.67 -0.55
C ALA A 106 2.71 12.42 -0.43
N GLY A 107 3.28 11.24 -0.67
CA GLY A 107 2.52 10.00 -0.58
C GLY A 107 3.06 8.89 -1.48
N ARG A 108 2.14 8.11 -2.06
CA ARG A 108 2.46 6.90 -2.81
C ARG A 108 1.57 6.78 -4.03
N VAL A 109 2.18 6.48 -5.18
CA VAL A 109 1.49 6.19 -6.43
C VAL A 109 1.81 4.77 -6.87
N ARG A 110 0.79 3.98 -7.19
CA ARG A 110 0.92 2.69 -7.87
C ARG A 110 0.45 2.85 -9.33
N LEU A 111 1.41 2.84 -10.26
CA LEU A 111 1.16 2.96 -11.70
C LEU A 111 1.08 1.58 -12.36
N LEU A 112 0.04 1.34 -13.14
CA LEU A 112 -0.16 0.11 -13.91
C LEU A 112 -0.10 0.48 -15.40
N GLY A 113 0.82 -0.14 -16.16
CA GLY A 113 0.96 0.11 -17.60
C GLY A 113 1.60 1.45 -18.01
N ALA A 114 2.17 2.20 -17.06
CA ALA A 114 2.89 3.44 -17.35
C ALA A 114 4.24 3.50 -16.62
N PRO A 115 5.28 4.09 -17.24
CA PRO A 115 6.59 4.20 -16.61
C PRO A 115 6.56 5.25 -15.49
N ALA A 116 7.41 5.07 -14.46
CA ALA A 116 7.56 6.04 -13.38
C ALA A 116 7.95 7.44 -13.88
N SER A 117 8.64 7.52 -15.03
CA SER A 117 9.01 8.78 -15.69
C SER A 117 7.82 9.68 -16.01
N SER A 118 6.63 9.10 -16.23
CA SER A 118 5.40 9.87 -16.46
C SER A 118 5.00 10.70 -15.24
N VAL A 119 5.15 10.15 -14.03
CA VAL A 119 4.86 10.86 -12.77
C VAL A 119 6.01 11.79 -12.38
N THR A 120 7.27 11.38 -12.58
CA THR A 120 8.41 12.23 -12.20
C THR A 120 8.50 13.49 -13.07
N ALA A 121 8.19 13.41 -14.36
CA ALA A 121 8.13 14.57 -15.25
C ALA A 121 7.08 15.60 -14.79
N VAL A 122 5.95 15.13 -14.25
CA VAL A 122 4.84 15.96 -13.81
C VAL A 122 5.09 16.61 -12.45
N THR A 123 5.79 15.91 -11.56
CA THR A 123 6.03 16.32 -10.17
C THR A 123 7.41 16.95 -9.95
N GLY A 124 8.28 16.96 -10.97
CA GLY A 124 9.66 17.40 -10.83
C GLY A 124 10.52 16.45 -10.00
N GLY A 125 10.15 15.17 -9.91
CA GLY A 125 10.91 14.16 -9.17
C GLY A 125 10.93 14.37 -7.66
N ARG A 126 9.83 14.90 -7.11
CA ARG A 126 9.66 15.16 -5.67
C ARG A 126 10.05 13.95 -4.81
N PRO A 127 10.94 14.10 -3.81
CA PRO A 127 11.43 12.98 -3.01
C PRO A 127 10.42 12.46 -1.98
N ASP A 128 9.37 13.23 -1.70
CA ASP A 128 8.29 12.88 -0.77
C ASP A 128 7.14 12.09 -1.43
N LEU A 129 7.26 11.77 -2.73
CA LEU A 129 6.31 10.95 -3.49
C LEU A 129 6.97 9.66 -3.98
N ALA A 130 6.59 8.53 -3.39
CA ALA A 130 7.04 7.23 -3.85
C ALA A 130 6.23 6.75 -5.07
N VAL A 131 6.92 6.37 -6.15
CA VAL A 131 6.28 5.88 -7.39
C VAL A 131 6.60 4.40 -7.60
N TYR A 132 5.57 3.56 -7.49
CA TYR A 132 5.61 2.12 -7.74
C TYR A 132 5.10 1.84 -9.14
N ALA A 133 6.01 1.66 -10.10
CA ALA A 133 5.69 1.41 -11.51
C ALA A 133 6.14 0.02 -12.01
N GLY A 134 6.46 -0.90 -11.09
CA GLY A 134 6.82 -2.27 -11.44
C GLY A 134 5.64 -3.02 -12.06
N ALA A 135 5.95 -4.06 -12.85
CA ALA A 135 4.93 -4.96 -13.38
C ALA A 135 4.07 -5.54 -12.22
N VAL A 136 2.77 -5.71 -12.46
CA VAL A 136 1.89 -6.32 -11.47
C VAL A 136 2.29 -7.77 -11.26
N THR A 137 2.31 -8.21 -10.01
CA THR A 137 2.67 -9.58 -9.64
C THR A 137 1.63 -10.20 -8.73
N GLU A 138 1.48 -11.52 -8.83
CA GLU A 138 0.66 -12.29 -7.90
C GLU A 138 1.34 -12.50 -6.54
N SER A 139 2.62 -12.14 -6.42
CA SER A 139 3.37 -12.21 -5.16
C SER A 139 2.90 -11.13 -4.21
N GLY A 140 2.17 -11.54 -3.16
CA GLY A 140 1.70 -10.64 -2.11
C GLY A 140 2.84 -9.90 -1.41
N ARG A 141 4.02 -10.52 -1.26
CA ARG A 141 5.19 -9.85 -0.65
C ARG A 141 5.64 -8.61 -1.40
N LEU A 142 5.49 -8.60 -2.72
CA LEU A 142 5.89 -7.48 -3.56
C LEU A 142 4.72 -6.50 -3.73
N GLU A 143 3.53 -7.00 -4.04
CA GLU A 143 2.39 -6.15 -4.36
C GLU A 143 1.81 -5.44 -3.13
N LEU A 144 2.12 -5.89 -1.90
CA LEU A 144 1.76 -5.18 -0.66
C LEU A 144 2.59 -3.93 -0.38
N LEU A 145 3.81 -3.83 -0.89
CA LEU A 145 4.76 -2.78 -0.52
C LEU A 145 4.21 -1.34 -0.65
N PRO A 146 3.40 -0.99 -1.67
CA PRO A 146 2.78 0.33 -1.75
C PRO A 146 1.82 0.61 -0.59
N PHE A 147 1.13 -0.42 -0.09
CA PHE A 147 -0.03 -0.29 0.81
C PHE A 147 0.30 -0.46 2.29
N VAL A 148 1.56 -0.77 2.62
CA VAL A 148 2.01 -0.96 4.00
C VAL A 148 3.12 0.02 4.38
N ARG A 149 3.19 0.32 5.67
CA ARG A 149 4.34 0.95 6.30
C ARG A 149 4.89 0.03 7.37
N GLU A 150 6.21 -0.06 7.41
CA GLU A 150 6.90 -0.81 8.45
C GLU A 150 7.07 0.08 9.69
N GLN A 151 6.95 -0.53 10.86
CA GLN A 151 7.12 0.17 12.12
C GLN A 151 7.91 -0.71 13.09
N ALA A 152 8.95 -0.11 13.67
CA ALA A 152 9.61 -0.62 14.85
C ALA A 152 9.06 0.11 16.09
N VAL A 153 8.76 -0.65 17.13
CA VAL A 153 8.37 -0.14 18.44
C VAL A 153 9.35 -0.72 19.45
N SER A 154 10.15 0.15 20.07
CA SER A 154 11.09 -0.22 21.13
C SER A 154 10.57 0.29 22.46
N ILE A 155 10.48 -0.59 23.45
CA ILE A 155 9.90 -0.30 24.77
C ILE A 155 10.82 -0.89 25.84
N THR A 156 11.30 -0.06 26.76
CA THR A 156 12.02 -0.52 27.93
C THR A 156 11.14 -1.45 28.77
N ALA A 157 11.65 -2.64 29.10
CA ALA A 157 10.96 -3.68 29.87
C ALA A 157 11.52 -3.79 31.30
N HIS A 158 12.04 -2.69 31.82
CA HIS A 158 12.55 -2.60 33.18
C HIS A 158 12.33 -1.21 33.77
N ARG A 159 12.34 -1.14 35.09
CA ARG A 159 12.41 0.11 35.85
C ARG A 159 13.66 0.06 36.73
N PHE A 160 14.63 0.92 36.41
CA PHE A 160 15.95 0.93 37.07
C PHE A 160 16.63 -0.45 37.14
N GLY A 161 16.54 -1.24 36.07
CA GLY A 161 17.14 -2.58 35.98
C GLY A 161 16.29 -3.72 36.57
N THR A 162 15.19 -3.42 37.26
CA THR A 162 14.23 -4.44 37.71
C THR A 162 13.22 -4.71 36.58
N PRO A 163 13.01 -5.97 36.15
CA PRO A 163 12.03 -6.29 35.11
C PRO A 163 10.64 -5.69 35.39
N ASP A 164 10.01 -5.14 34.36
CA ASP A 164 8.70 -4.50 34.42
C ASP A 164 7.81 -5.06 33.31
N HIS A 165 6.58 -5.44 33.70
CA HIS A 165 5.60 -6.14 32.86
C HIS A 165 4.45 -5.23 32.40
N LEU A 166 4.53 -3.92 32.62
CA LEU A 166 3.48 -2.96 32.24
C LEU A 166 3.05 -3.09 30.76
N THR A 167 3.99 -3.43 29.89
CA THR A 167 3.82 -3.38 28.44
C THR A 167 3.48 -4.73 27.81
N ASP A 168 3.35 -5.78 28.62
CA ASP A 168 3.05 -7.15 28.17
C ASP A 168 1.71 -7.25 27.43
N ALA A 169 0.75 -6.39 27.79
CA ALA A 169 -0.59 -6.35 27.20
C ALA A 169 -0.77 -5.27 26.11
N LEU A 170 0.26 -4.50 25.78
CA LEU A 170 0.17 -3.37 24.83
C LEU A 170 0.67 -3.71 23.41
N LEU A 171 1.19 -4.92 23.20
CA LEU A 171 1.91 -5.32 21.99
C LEU A 171 1.17 -6.41 21.21
#